data_AF-A0A2G8JFB3-F1
#
_entry.id   AF-A0A2G8JFB3-F1
#
_cell.length_a   1.000
_cell.length_b   1.000
_cell.length_c   1.000
_cell.angle_alpha   90.00
_cell.angle_beta   90.00
_cell.angle_gamma   90.00
#
_symmetry.space_group_name_H-M   'P 1'
#
loop_
_entity.id
_entity.type
_entity.pdbx_description
1 polymer ?
#
loop_
_entity_poly.entity_id
_entity_poly.type
_entity_poly.pdbx_seq_one_letter_code
_entity_poly.pdbx_strand_id
1 'polypeptide(L)'
;MKLPDILTIAKDPMEDTAVQEPPELLLLMLGCAVQCDQKEMFIERIKQLDLDVQQAIVVHIQEVTDNTENVFNLHWGELPSDQFEGIFKTVFNQVKSLATERDEYSK
;
A
#
# COMPACT_ATOMS: atom_id res chain seq x y z
N MET A 1 5.29 5.83 -2.14
CA MET A 1 5.09 5.05 -3.39
C MET A 1 4.34 5.93 -4.37
N LYS A 2 4.65 5.91 -5.67
CA LYS A 2 3.84 6.62 -6.68
C LYS A 2 2.52 5.84 -6.84
N LEU A 3 1.39 6.55 -6.88
CA LEU A 3 0.11 5.89 -7.16
C LEU A 3 0.10 5.37 -8.61
N PRO A 4 -0.42 4.17 -8.86
CA PRO A 4 -0.56 3.64 -10.21
C PRO A 4 -1.52 4.50 -11.03
N ASP A 5 -1.14 4.85 -12.25
CA ASP A 5 -1.98 5.55 -13.22
C ASP A 5 -2.94 4.58 -13.91
N ILE A 6 -4.04 4.33 -13.21
CA ILE A 6 -5.16 3.51 -13.69
C ILE A 6 -5.79 4.03 -14.98
N LEU A 7 -5.67 5.32 -15.31
CA LEU A 7 -6.23 5.86 -16.56
C LEU A 7 -5.38 5.47 -17.76
N THR A 8 -4.06 5.44 -17.59
CA THR A 8 -3.13 4.95 -18.60
C THR A 8 -3.35 3.45 -18.86
N ILE A 9 -3.49 2.63 -17.81
CA ILE A 9 -3.84 1.20 -17.94
C ILE A 9 -5.20 1.01 -18.66
N ALA A 10 -6.21 1.81 -18.32
CA ALA A 10 -7.56 1.66 -18.86
C ALA A 10 -7.69 2.12 -20.33
N LYS A 11 -6.84 3.05 -20.78
CA LYS A 11 -6.84 3.54 -22.17
C LYS A 11 -6.24 2.53 -23.13
N ASP A 12 -5.04 2.05 -22.82
CA ASP A 12 -4.37 1.02 -23.62
C ASP A 12 -3.42 0.19 -22.73
N PRO A 13 -3.81 -1.04 -22.33
CA PRO A 13 -2.99 -1.87 -21.46
C PRO A 13 -1.71 -2.41 -22.13
N MET A 14 -1.55 -2.23 -23.44
CA MET A 14 -0.36 -2.67 -24.18
C MET A 14 0.62 -1.53 -24.47
N GLU A 15 0.28 -0.29 -24.10
CA GLU A 15 1.19 0.86 -24.21
C GLU A 15 2.37 0.68 -23.23
N ASP A 16 3.59 1.03 -23.65
CA ASP A 16 4.81 0.82 -22.87
C ASP A 16 4.73 1.40 -21.45
N THR A 17 4.04 2.54 -21.29
CA THR A 17 3.77 3.16 -19.99
C THR A 17 2.79 2.35 -19.15
N ALA A 18 1.71 1.85 -19.75
CA ALA A 18 0.69 1.04 -19.09
C ALA A 18 1.21 -0.33 -18.63
N VAL A 19 2.22 -0.89 -19.30
CA VAL A 19 2.83 -2.18 -18.93
C VAL A 19 3.72 -2.06 -17.67
N GLN A 20 4.14 -0.85 -17.31
CA GLN A 20 4.98 -0.60 -16.12
C GLN A 20 4.20 -0.36 -14.83
N GLU A 21 2.91 -0.03 -14.92
CA GLU A 21 2.03 0.31 -13.79
C GLU A 21 1.39 -0.90 -13.02
N PRO A 22 1.22 -2.11 -13.59
CA PRO A 22 0.63 -3.27 -12.89
C PRO A 22 1.34 -3.69 -11.60
N PRO A 23 2.69 -3.64 -11.51
CA PRO A 23 3.39 -3.91 -10.25
C PRO A 23 2.92 -3.01 -9.11
N GLU A 24 2.74 -1.71 -9.37
CA GLU A 24 2.34 -0.73 -8.36
C GLU A 24 0.88 -0.95 -7.92
N LEU A 25 0.00 -1.32 -8.85
CA LEU A 25 -1.37 -1.70 -8.53
C LEU A 25 -1.42 -3.00 -7.69
N LEU A 26 -0.64 -4.00 -8.05
CA LEU A 26 -0.56 -5.28 -7.32
C LEU A 26 0.04 -5.09 -5.92
N LEU A 27 1.05 -4.23 -5.78
CA LEU A 27 1.63 -3.83 -4.48
C LEU A 27 0.58 -3.17 -3.58
N LEU A 28 -0.23 -2.26 -4.12
CA LEU A 28 -1.30 -1.61 -3.37
C LEU A 28 -2.33 -2.64 -2.88
N MET A 29 -2.78 -3.53 -3.77
CA MET A 29 -3.73 -4.59 -3.42
C MET A 29 -3.15 -5.58 -2.39
N LEU A 30 -1.87 -5.92 -2.53
CA LEU A 30 -1.14 -6.76 -1.58
C LEU A 30 -1.04 -6.09 -0.21
N GLY A 31 -0.72 -4.80 -0.16
CA GLY A 31 -0.72 -4.00 1.06
C GLY A 31 -2.06 -4.05 1.78
N CYS A 32 -3.17 -3.88 1.05
CA CYS A 32 -4.52 -4.04 1.63
C CYS A 32 -4.78 -5.47 2.13
N ALA A 33 -4.39 -6.48 1.36
CA ALA A 33 -4.62 -7.89 1.70
C ALA A 33 -3.87 -8.31 2.97
N VAL A 34 -2.63 -7.86 3.16
CA VAL A 34 -1.80 -8.22 4.33
C VAL A 34 -2.08 -7.37 5.57
N GLN A 35 -2.84 -6.28 5.44
CA GLN A 35 -3.22 -5.39 6.55
C GLN A 35 -4.66 -5.56 7.04
N CYS A 36 -5.48 -6.33 6.32
CA CYS A 36 -6.87 -6.56 6.72
C CYS A 36 -7.01 -7.60 7.84
N ASP A 37 -8.20 -7.69 8.44
CA ASP A 37 -8.53 -8.67 9.49
C ASP A 37 -8.41 -10.13 9.04
N GLN A 38 -8.37 -10.38 7.72
CA GLN A 38 -8.22 -11.71 7.13
C GLN A 38 -6.81 -11.95 6.57
N LYS A 39 -5.81 -11.17 6.99
CA LYS A 39 -4.43 -11.26 6.50
C LYS A 39 -3.87 -12.69 6.53
N GLU A 40 -4.18 -13.48 7.55
CA GLU A 40 -3.70 -14.87 7.68
C GLU A 40 -4.18 -15.73 6.51
N MET A 41 -5.42 -15.55 6.05
CA MET A 41 -5.96 -16.25 4.88
C MET A 41 -5.15 -15.91 3.62
N PHE A 42 -4.82 -14.63 3.42
CA PHE A 42 -4.04 -14.18 2.27
C PHE A 42 -2.61 -14.70 2.32
N ILE A 43 -1.98 -14.68 3.50
CA ILE A 43 -0.63 -15.24 3.70
C ILE A 43 -0.60 -16.73 3.40
N GLU A 44 -1.60 -17.50 3.84
CA GLU A 44 -1.68 -18.93 3.53
C GLU A 44 -1.86 -19.21 2.03
N ARG A 45 -2.60 -18.35 1.30
CA ARG A 45 -2.70 -18.46 -0.16
C ARG A 45 -1.38 -18.12 -0.86
N ILE A 46 -0.65 -17.10 -0.38
CA ILE A 46 0.65 -16.73 -0.94
C ILE A 46 1.64 -17.89 -0.82
N LYS A 47 1.65 -18.60 0.32
CA LYS A 47 2.51 -19.79 0.54
C LYS A 47 2.23 -20.96 -0.41
N GLN A 48 1.11 -20.97 -1.12
CA GLN A 48 0.75 -22.01 -2.10
C GLN A 48 1.24 -21.70 -3.52
N LEU A 49 1.76 -20.49 -3.75
CA LEU A 49 2.30 -20.07 -5.05
C LEU A 49 3.69 -20.68 -5.31
N ASP A 50 4.17 -20.61 -6.55
CA ASP A 50 5.55 -21.01 -6.88
C ASP A 50 6.59 -20.19 -6.10
N LEU A 51 7.73 -20.79 -5.79
CA LEU A 51 8.77 -20.17 -4.95
C LEU A 51 9.26 -18.83 -5.50
N ASP A 52 9.45 -18.72 -6.81
CA ASP A 52 9.89 -17.47 -7.45
C ASP A 52 8.87 -16.34 -7.25
N VAL A 53 7.57 -16.68 -7.30
CA VAL A 53 6.47 -15.74 -7.08
C VAL A 53 6.38 -15.36 -5.60
N GLN A 54 6.51 -16.34 -4.69
CA GLN A 54 6.56 -16.07 -3.26
C GLN A 54 7.66 -15.07 -2.91
N GLN A 55 8.85 -15.27 -3.46
CA GLN A 55 10.02 -14.45 -3.15
C GLN A 55 9.86 -13.01 -3.68
N ALA A 56 9.31 -12.84 -4.88
CA ALA A 56 8.96 -11.52 -5.40
C ALA A 56 7.91 -10.81 -4.53
N ILE A 57 6.87 -11.53 -4.10
CA ILE A 57 5.82 -10.98 -3.23
C ILE A 57 6.38 -10.57 -1.85
N VAL A 58 7.27 -11.37 -1.25
CA VAL A 58 7.85 -11.06 0.08
C VAL A 58 8.61 -9.74 0.09
N VAL A 59 9.39 -9.44 -0.96
CA VAL A 59 10.10 -8.15 -1.09
C VAL A 59 9.11 -6.99 -1.07
N HIS A 60 8.01 -7.13 -1.81
CA HIS A 60 6.96 -6.11 -1.86
C HIS A 60 6.14 -6.00 -0.57
N ILE A 61 5.92 -7.10 0.15
CA ILE A 61 5.29 -7.04 1.48
C ILE A 61 6.19 -6.23 2.43
N GLN A 62 7.50 -6.47 2.44
CA GLN A 62 8.44 -5.74 3.29
C GLN A 62 8.45 -4.24 2.99
N GLU A 63 8.44 -3.85 1.71
CA GLU A 63 8.36 -2.44 1.29
C GLU A 63 7.12 -1.73 1.85
N VAL A 64 6.00 -2.45 1.96
CA VAL A 64 4.77 -1.92 2.53
C VAL A 64 4.80 -1.99 4.04
N THR A 65 5.15 -3.12 4.68
CA THR A 65 5.06 -3.29 6.14
C THR A 65 6.10 -2.52 6.94
N ASP A 66 7.30 -2.32 6.39
CA ASP A 66 8.41 -1.70 7.11
C ASP A 66 8.42 -0.17 6.97
N ASN A 67 7.61 0.37 6.04
CA ASN A 67 7.44 1.81 5.86
C ASN A 67 6.18 2.31 6.58
N THR A 68 6.36 2.73 7.83
CA THR A 68 5.30 3.30 8.68
C THR A 68 4.66 4.58 8.13
N GLU A 69 5.29 5.26 7.16
CA GLU A 69 4.68 6.40 6.48
C GLU A 69 3.64 5.96 5.43
N ASN A 70 3.78 4.76 4.87
CA ASN A 70 2.87 4.19 3.86
C ASN A 70 1.73 3.37 4.47
N VAL A 71 1.81 3.03 5.77
CA VAL A 71 0.87 2.11 6.43
C VAL A 71 0.11 2.81 7.53
N PHE A 72 -1.21 2.86 7.37
CA PHE A 72 -2.11 3.32 8.42
C PHE A 72 -2.42 2.15 9.36
N ASN A 73 -1.76 2.08 10.51
CA ASN A 73 -1.98 0.99 11.45
C ASN A 73 -3.34 1.14 12.15
N LEU A 74 -4.37 0.42 11.69
CA LEU A 74 -5.74 0.51 12.20
C LEU A 74 -5.92 0.14 13.69
N HIS A 75 -4.90 -0.38 14.37
CA HIS A 75 -4.98 -0.83 15.77
C HIS A 75 -4.72 0.27 16.82
N TRP A 76 -4.89 1.55 16.48
CA TRP A 76 -4.62 2.67 17.41
C TRP A 76 -5.44 2.63 18.71
N GLY A 77 -6.57 1.90 18.74
CA GLY A 77 -7.42 1.76 19.93
C GLY A 77 -6.79 0.97 21.08
N GLU A 78 -5.71 0.22 20.82
CA GLU A 78 -5.03 -0.61 21.82
C GLU A 78 -3.69 -0.02 22.29
N LEU A 79 -3.30 1.13 21.74
CA LEU A 79 -2.01 1.75 22.04
C LEU A 79 -2.06 2.54 23.36
N PRO A 80 -0.98 2.49 24.15
CA PRO A 80 -0.91 3.22 25.42
C PRO A 80 -0.89 4.73 25.18
N SER A 81 -1.42 5.46 26.16
CA SER A 81 -1.78 6.86 26.01
C SER A 81 -0.61 7.83 25.79
N ASP A 82 0.59 7.39 26.13
CA ASP A 82 1.86 8.08 25.89
C ASP A 82 2.28 8.12 24.41
N GLN A 83 1.70 7.26 23.57
CA GLN A 83 2.01 7.22 22.14
C GLN A 83 1.08 8.11 21.30
N PHE A 84 -0.07 8.55 21.83
CA PHE A 84 -1.08 9.32 21.08
C PHE A 84 -0.55 10.58 20.39
N GLU A 85 0.42 11.28 20.97
CA GLU A 85 0.98 12.49 20.34
C GLU A 85 1.76 12.16 19.07
N GLY A 86 2.57 11.09 19.09
CA GLY A 86 3.30 10.60 17.92
C GLY A 86 2.35 10.11 16.84
N ILE A 87 1.33 9.35 17.23
CA ILE A 87 0.23 8.88 16.39
C ILE A 87 -0.45 10.07 15.69
N PHE A 88 -0.90 11.07 16.45
CA PHE A 88 -1.62 12.22 15.92
C PHE A 88 -0.78 13.01 14.92
N LYS A 89 0.51 13.19 15.21
CA LYS A 89 1.45 13.85 14.30
C LYS A 89 1.60 13.09 12.98
N THR A 90 1.70 11.76 13.03
CA THR A 90 1.76 10.91 11.83
C THR A 90 0.48 11.02 11.01
N VAL A 91 -0.69 10.88 11.63
CA VAL A 91 -1.99 11.00 10.94
C VAL A 91 -2.16 12.38 10.32
N PHE A 92 -1.83 13.45 11.06
CA PHE A 92 -1.90 14.81 10.55
C PHE A 92 -1.04 15.02 9.30
N ASN A 93 0.20 14.51 9.33
CA ASN A 93 1.12 14.61 8.19
C ASN A 93 0.61 13.82 6.97
N GLN A 94 0.08 12.61 7.18
CA GLN A 94 -0.52 11.80 6.11
C GLN A 94 -1.74 12.50 5.49
N VAL A 95 -2.67 12.99 6.30
CA VAL A 95 -3.86 13.72 5.82
C VAL A 95 -3.46 14.99 5.06
N LYS A 96 -2.45 15.71 5.53
CA LYS A 96 -1.92 16.90 4.84
C LYS A 96 -1.30 16.55 3.48
N SER A 97 -0.56 15.44 3.41
CA SER A 97 0.02 14.95 2.16
C SER A 97 -1.08 14.57 1.16
N LEU A 98 -2.08 13.79 1.60
CA LEU A 98 -3.23 13.39 0.78
C LEU A 98 -4.03 14.60 0.27
N ALA A 99 -4.22 15.63 1.11
CA ALA A 99 -4.89 16.85 0.70
C ALA A 99 -4.09 17.62 -0.36
N THR A 100 -2.76 17.67 -0.23
CA THR A 100 -1.87 18.31 -1.19
C THR A 100 -1.90 17.58 -2.52
N GLU A 101 -1.80 16.26 -2.50
CA GLU A 101 -1.87 15.41 -3.68
C GLU A 101 -3.22 15.56 -4.40
N ARG A 102 -4.34 15.53 -3.67
CA ARG A 102 -5.69 15.80 -4.23
C ARG A 102 -5.75 17.17 -4.94
N ASP A 103 -5.19 18.19 -4.33
CA ASP A 103 -5.20 19.56 -4.87
C ASP A 103 -4.28 19.71 -6.08
N GLU A 104 -3.24 18.89 -6.21
CA GLU A 104 -2.40 18.78 -7.41
C GLU A 104 -3.12 18.08 -8.56
N TYR A 105 -3.85 16.98 -8.30
CA TYR A 105 -4.66 16.28 -9.31
C TYR A 105 -5.89 17.08 -9.79
N SER A 106 -6.31 18.10 -9.05
CA SER A 106 -7.45 18.97 -9.42
C SER A 106 -7.06 20.13 -10.35
N LYS A 107 -5.78 20.25 -10.74
CA LYS A 107 -5.25 21.26 -11.67
C LYS A 107 -5.06 20.70 -13.06
#